data_AF-A0A526YHE1-F1
#
_entry.id   AF-A0A526YHE1-F1
#
_cell.length_a   1.000
_cell.length_b   1.000
_cell.length_c   1.000
_cell.angle_alpha   90.00
_cell.angle_beta   90.00
_cell.angle_gamma   90.00
#
_symmetry.space_group_name_H-M   'P 1'
#
loop_
_entity.id
_entity.type
_entity.pdbx_description
1 polymer ?
#
loop_
_entity_poly.entity_id
_entity_poly.type
_entity_poly.pdbx_seq_one_letter_code
_entity_poly.pdbx_strand_id
1 'polypeptide(L)'
;MVAFFRGLADGKFRAEPIFFQAQGDLVVDIHRGWSNVGSGPEIDQLYALMFRIKDGKITEAQNFLTDMYQSDTFYWTHFPLKPLPGRLADDR
;
A
#
# COMPACT_ATOMS: atom_id res chain seq x y z
N MET A 1 1.94 -3.04 -11.38
CA MET A 1 1.30 -1.72 -11.17
C MET A 1 -0.23 -1.78 -11.24
N VAL A 2 -0.86 -2.24 -12.33
CA VAL A 2 -2.35 -2.31 -12.43
C VAL A 2 -3.00 -3.21 -11.37
N ALA A 3 -2.44 -4.40 -11.10
CA ALA A 3 -2.98 -5.32 -10.09
C ALA A 3 -2.95 -4.73 -8.66
N PHE A 4 -1.89 -3.97 -8.33
CA PHE A 4 -1.78 -3.28 -7.05
C PHE A 4 -2.88 -2.22 -6.86
N PHE A 5 -3.08 -1.35 -7.86
CA PHE A 5 -4.14 -0.33 -7.78
C PHE A 5 -5.55 -0.92 -7.79
N ARG A 6 -5.77 -2.06 -8.47
CA ARG A 6 -7.03 -2.81 -8.35
C ARG A 6 -7.24 -3.30 -6.91
N GLY A 7 -6.21 -3.88 -6.29
CA GLY A 7 -6.29 -4.30 -4.89
C GLY A 7 -6.62 -3.15 -3.93
N LEU A 8 -6.05 -1.95 -4.16
CA LEU A 8 -6.41 -0.77 -3.36
C LEU A 8 -7.87 -0.34 -3.55
N ALA A 9 -8.39 -0.43 -4.78
CA ALA A 9 -9.79 -0.12 -5.06
C ALA A 9 -10.74 -1.12 -4.39
N ASP A 10 -10.43 -2.42 -4.47
CA ASP A 10 -11.22 -3.50 -3.86
C ASP A 10 -11.24 -3.38 -2.33
N GLY A 11 -10.09 -3.02 -1.74
CA GLY A 11 -9.96 -2.71 -0.31
C GLY A 11 -10.57 -1.36 0.10
N LYS A 12 -11.23 -0.63 -0.81
CA LYS A 12 -11.85 0.69 -0.57
C LYS A 12 -10.94 1.68 0.14
N PHE A 13 -9.64 1.65 -0.17
CA PHE A 13 -8.68 2.54 0.45
C PHE A 13 -8.95 4.00 0.12
N ARG A 14 -8.62 4.87 1.07
CA ARG A 14 -8.64 6.32 0.99
C ARG A 14 -7.35 6.83 1.63
N ALA A 15 -6.86 7.95 1.10
CA ALA A 15 -5.69 8.62 1.64
C ALA A 15 -5.95 10.12 1.69
N GLU A 16 -5.53 10.74 2.79
CA GLU A 16 -5.56 12.19 3.00
C GLU A 16 -4.11 12.66 3.23
N PRO A 17 -3.50 13.34 2.26
CA PRO A 17 -2.15 13.86 2.42
C PRO A 17 -2.08 14.96 3.48
N ILE A 18 -1.03 14.92 4.30
CA ILE A 18 -0.79 15.86 5.39
C ILE A 18 0.46 16.69 5.12
N PHE A 19 1.52 16.05 4.63
CA PHE A 19 2.82 16.69 4.43
C PHE A 19 3.57 16.06 3.27
N PHE A 20 4.34 16.87 2.54
CA PHE A 20 5.28 16.43 1.53
C PHE A 20 6.62 17.14 1.73
N GLN A 21 7.72 16.40 1.58
CA GLN A 21 9.04 16.99 1.47
C GLN A 21 9.85 16.30 0.39
N ALA A 22 10.63 17.08 -0.34
CA ALA A 22 11.60 16.59 -1.30
C ALA A 22 13.03 16.86 -0.82
N GLN A 23 13.93 15.90 -1.03
CA GLN A 23 15.36 16.07 -0.84
C GLN A 23 16.11 15.31 -1.94
N GLY A 24 16.70 16.05 -2.89
CA GLY A 24 17.36 15.44 -4.04
C GLY A 24 16.37 14.66 -4.91
N ASP A 25 16.67 13.38 -5.13
CA ASP A 25 15.81 12.45 -5.87
C ASP A 25 14.75 11.76 -4.99
N LEU A 26 14.68 12.08 -3.70
CA LEU A 26 13.72 11.51 -2.76
C LEU A 26 12.56 12.46 -2.51
N VAL A 27 11.35 11.90 -2.46
CA VAL A 27 10.13 12.60 -1.99
C VAL A 27 9.49 11.74 -0.91
N VAL A 28 9.17 12.32 0.23
CA VAL A 28 8.41 11.68 1.30
C VAL A 28 7.06 12.37 1.42
N ASP A 29 5.99 11.57 1.43
CA ASP A 29 4.67 12.02 1.84
C ASP A 29 4.28 11.40 3.18
N ILE A 30 3.63 12.19 4.03
CA ILE A 30 2.93 11.72 5.22
C ILE A 30 1.46 11.89 4.96
N HIS A 31 0.69 10.82 5.12
CA HIS A 31 -0.75 10.83 4.93
C HIS A 31 -1.44 9.95 5.96
N ARG A 32 -2.71 10.25 6.24
CA ARG A 32 -3.61 9.29 6.87
C ARG A 32 -4.16 8.39 5.77
N GLY A 33 -4.08 7.09 5.97
CA GLY A 33 -4.69 6.10 5.09
C GLY A 33 -5.71 5.27 5.86
N TRP A 34 -6.87 5.03 5.25
CA TRP A 34 -7.89 4.18 5.83
C TRP A 34 -8.61 3.36 4.78
N SER A 35 -9.22 2.27 5.25
CA SER A 35 -10.10 1.39 4.49
C SER A 35 -11.48 1.37 5.15
N ASN A 36 -12.53 1.25 4.33
CA ASN A 36 -13.90 1.08 4.77
C ASN A 36 -14.56 -0.09 4.00
N VAL A 37 -13.96 -1.30 4.04
CA VAL A 37 -14.53 -2.48 3.35
C VAL A 37 -15.95 -2.77 3.85
N GLY A 38 -16.21 -2.50 5.13
CA GLY A 38 -17.51 -2.60 5.79
C GLY A 38 -17.76 -3.93 6.49
N SER A 39 -16.74 -4.80 6.56
CA SER A 39 -16.79 -6.10 7.22
C SER A 39 -15.37 -6.56 7.54
N GLY A 40 -15.16 -7.26 8.66
CA GLY A 40 -13.83 -7.73 9.05
C GLY A 40 -12.94 -6.61 9.61
N PRO A 41 -11.62 -6.86 9.70
CA PRO A 41 -10.65 -5.86 10.13
C PRO A 41 -10.64 -4.66 9.15
N GLU A 42 -10.44 -3.46 9.68
CA GLU A 42 -10.24 -2.24 8.90
C GLU A 42 -8.84 -1.66 9.17
N ILE A 43 -8.44 -0.73 8.32
CA ILE A 43 -7.21 0.04 8.47
C ILE A 43 -7.59 1.50 8.70
N ASP A 44 -6.91 2.14 9.64
CA ASP A 44 -6.92 3.59 9.82
C ASP A 44 -5.64 3.97 10.57
N GLN A 45 -4.65 4.48 9.84
CA GLN A 45 -3.34 4.78 10.39
C GLN A 45 -2.60 5.84 9.59
N LEU A 46 -1.47 6.30 10.13
CA LEU A 46 -0.57 7.17 9.41
C LEU A 46 0.44 6.33 8.61
N TYR A 47 0.78 6.87 7.46
CA TYR A 47 1.78 6.33 6.56
C TYR A 47 2.82 7.40 6.30
N ALA A 48 4.09 6.98 6.26
CA ALA A 48 5.10 7.72 5.52
C ALA A 48 5.42 6.91 4.26
N LEU A 49 5.23 7.49 3.10
CA LEU A 49 5.52 6.83 1.83
C LEU A 49 6.65 7.60 1.15
N MET A 50 7.71 6.87 0.82
CA MET A 50 8.92 7.41 0.22
C MET A 50 8.97 6.99 -1.24
N PHE A 51 9.22 7.95 -2.11
CA PHE A 51 9.45 7.75 -3.52
C PHE A 51 10.86 8.16 -3.90
N ARG A 52 11.49 7.40 -4.80
CA ARG A 52 12.64 7.87 -5.58
C ARG A 52 12.19 8.30 -6.96
N ILE A 53 12.57 9.50 -7.38
CA ILE A 53 12.25 10.06 -8.70
C ILE A 53 13.51 10.14 -9.56
N LYS A 54 13.46 9.52 -10.73
CA LYS A 54 14.49 9.62 -11.77
C LYS A 54 13.83 9.88 -13.12
N ASP A 55 14.36 10.86 -13.87
CA ASP A 55 13.84 11.24 -15.20
C ASP A 55 12.32 11.52 -15.20
N GLY A 56 11.84 12.18 -14.13
CA GLY A 56 10.43 12.52 -13.95
C GLY A 56 9.50 11.34 -13.60
N LYS A 57 10.06 10.17 -13.27
CA LYS A 57 9.31 8.94 -12.96
C LYS A 57 9.66 8.40 -11.58
N ILE A 58 8.68 7.81 -10.91
CA ILE A 58 8.91 7.04 -9.68
C ILE A 58 9.62 5.73 -10.06
N THR A 59 10.83 5.54 -9.54
CA THR A 59 11.62 4.30 -9.73
C THR A 59 11.60 3.39 -8.51
N GLU A 60 11.26 3.93 -7.34
CA GLU A 60 11.16 3.20 -6.07
C GLU A 60 10.00 3.79 -5.27
N ALA A 61 9.25 2.93 -4.57
CA ALA A 61 8.21 3.32 -3.63
C ALA A 61 8.29 2.41 -2.40
N GLN A 62 8.50 2.99 -1.21
CA GLN A 62 8.57 2.28 0.06
C GLN A 62 7.57 2.88 1.05
N ASN A 63 6.66 2.05 1.53
CA ASN A 63 5.68 2.46 2.53
C ASN A 63 6.19 2.14 3.94
N PHE A 64 6.03 3.06 4.87
CA PHE A 64 6.36 2.94 6.28
C PHE A 64 5.08 3.11 7.08
N LEU A 65 4.76 2.08 7.86
CA LEU A 65 3.49 1.92 8.55
C LEU A 65 3.66 2.32 10.02
N THR A 66 2.73 3.08 10.58
CA THR A 66 2.72 3.26 12.05
C THR A 66 2.26 2.00 12.78
N ASP A 67 1.41 1.18 12.14
CA ASP A 67 0.97 -0.12 12.67
C ASP A 67 1.00 -1.20 11.58
N MET A 68 2.14 -1.91 11.54
CA MET A 68 2.35 -3.03 10.65
C MET A 68 1.40 -4.20 10.96
N TYR A 69 1.06 -4.43 12.23
CA TYR A 69 0.20 -5.56 12.63
C TYR A 69 -1.25 -5.35 12.21
N GLN A 70 -1.76 -4.11 12.27
CA GLN A 70 -3.07 -3.76 11.71
C GLN A 70 -3.09 -4.03 10.19
N SER A 71 -2.03 -3.65 9.49
CA SER A 71 -1.91 -3.91 8.06
C SER A 71 -1.88 -5.40 7.75
N ASP A 72 -1.06 -6.19 8.44
CA ASP A 72 -0.98 -7.64 8.25
C ASP A 72 -2.34 -8.32 8.50
N THR A 73 -3.02 -7.95 9.58
CA THR A 73 -4.33 -8.49 9.93
C THR A 73 -5.37 -8.21 8.83
N PHE A 74 -5.37 -6.98 8.31
CA PHE A 74 -6.25 -6.58 7.21
C PHE A 74 -5.95 -7.37 5.93
N TYR A 75 -4.70 -7.38 5.48
CA TYR A 75 -4.33 -7.99 4.20
C TYR A 75 -4.51 -9.51 4.21
N TRP A 76 -4.13 -10.18 5.30
CA TRP A 76 -4.31 -11.64 5.41
C TRP A 76 -5.78 -12.06 5.46
N THR A 77 -6.66 -11.20 5.99
CA THR A 77 -8.10 -11.47 6.05
C THR A 77 -8.78 -11.24 4.71
N HIS A 78 -8.47 -10.13 4.03
CA HIS A 78 -9.21 -9.69 2.84
C HIS A 78 -8.62 -10.16 1.51
N PHE A 79 -7.33 -10.49 1.47
CA PHE A 79 -6.63 -10.84 0.23
C PHE A 79 -5.96 -12.20 0.35
N PRO A 80 -6.74 -13.30 0.44
CA PRO A 80 -6.19 -14.64 0.52
C PRO A 80 -5.44 -14.97 -0.77
N LEU A 81 -4.17 -15.34 -0.63
CA LEU A 81 -3.35 -15.81 -1.75
C LEU A 81 -3.83 -17.20 -2.19
N LYS A 82 -3.72 -17.50 -3.50
CA LYS A 82 -3.93 -18.86 -4.05
C LYS A 82 -3.17 -19.90 -3.20
N PRO A 83 -3.66 -21.14 -2.99
CA PRO A 83 -2.85 -22.17 -2.35
C PRO A 83 -1.63 -22.55 -3.21
N LEU A 84 -0.61 -23.17 -2.61
CA LEU A 84 0.43 -23.86 -3.38
C LEU A 84 -0.17 -25.15 -3.99
N PRO A 85 0.20 -25.55 -5.22
CA PRO A 85 1.21 -24.94 -6.09
C PRO A 85 0.69 -23.78 -6.96
N GLY A 86 -0.59 -23.42 -6.85
CA GLY A 86 -1.24 -22.39 -7.69
C GLY A 86 -0.61 -20.99 -7.62
N ARG A 87 0.19 -20.67 -6.59
CA ARG A 87 1.01 -19.45 -6.57
C ARG A 87 2.20 -19.49 -7.56
N LEU A 88 2.73 -20.67 -7.84
CA LEU A 88 3.94 -20.88 -8.64
C LEU A 88 3.63 -21.15 -10.12
N ALA A 89 2.36 -21.31 -10.46
CA ALA A 89 1.92 -21.68 -11.81
C ALA A 89 1.91 -20.50 -12.79
N ASP A 90 1.90 -19.26 -12.30
CA ASP A 90 1.82 -18.05 -13.11
C ASP A 90 3.21 -17.54 -13.59
N ASP A 91 4.30 -18.24 -13.22
CA ASP A 91 5.70 -17.90 -13.54
C ASP A 91 6.34 -18.82 -14.62
N ARG A 92 5.55 -19.43 -15.52
CA ARG A 92 6.07 -20.23 -16.66
C ARG A 92 5.55 -19.74 -18.01
#